data_AF-A0A0N8IK85-F1
#
_entry.id   AF-A0A0N8IK85-F1
#
_cell.length_a   1.000
_cell.length_b   1.000
_cell.length_c   1.000
_cell.angle_alpha   90.00
_cell.angle_beta   90.00
_cell.angle_gamma   90.00
#
_symmetry.space_group_name_H-M   'P 1'
#
loop_
_entity.id
_entity.type
_entity.pdbx_description
1 polymer ?
#
loop_
_entity_poly.entity_id
_entity_poly.type
_entity_poly.pdbx_seq_one_letter_code
_entity_poly.pdbx_strand_id
1 'polypeptide(L)'
;MINHNTVGSTYIVMTVFLMLGISYNFFYDLFPIQIEYLGNLVFWLTLPLSVIIIALSIWLLKKKMGIVSSLLALVIAGITLFIVLFSLFYWSSP
;
A
#
# COMPACT_ATOMS: atom_id res chain seq x y z
N MET A 1 7.59 13.34 27.80
CA MET A 1 8.93 13.71 27.32
C MET A 1 9.12 13.04 25.97
N ILE A 2 9.00 13.80 24.87
CA ILE A 2 9.13 13.24 23.52
C ILE A 2 10.63 12.98 23.28
N ASN A 3 10.97 11.74 22.95
CA ASN A 3 12.37 11.33 22.80
C ASN A 3 12.96 12.01 21.55
N HIS A 4 14.09 12.71 21.70
CA HIS A 4 14.71 13.52 20.64
C HIS A 4 15.02 12.70 19.37
N ASN A 5 15.29 11.40 19.56
CA ASN A 5 15.56 10.44 18.49
C ASN A 5 14.31 10.11 17.66
N THR A 6 13.12 10.10 18.29
CA THR A 6 11.84 9.87 17.59
C THR A 6 11.50 11.06 16.72
N VAL A 7 11.73 12.28 17.22
CA VAL A 7 11.52 13.54 16.49
C VAL A 7 12.46 13.66 15.28
N GLY A 8 13.75 13.33 15.46
CA GLY A 8 14.72 13.31 14.37
C GLY A 8 14.36 12.31 13.26
N SER A 9 13.89 11.11 13.64
CA SER A 9 13.40 10.10 12.69
C SER A 9 12.21 10.61 11.86
N THR A 10 11.24 11.28 12.49
CA THR A 10 10.07 11.83 11.77
C THR A 10 10.48 12.87 10.74
N TYR A 11 11.45 13.75 11.05
CA TYR A 11 11.94 14.75 10.10
C TYR A 11 12.71 14.14 8.92
N ILE A 12 13.46 13.06 9.16
CA ILE A 12 14.15 12.33 8.09
C ILE A 12 13.12 11.70 7.15
N VAL A 13 12.10 11.02 7.69
CA VAL A 13 11.02 10.43 6.91
C VAL A 13 10.28 11.50 6.10
N MET A 14 9.95 12.64 6.73
CA MET A 14 9.28 13.76 6.07
C MET A 14 10.12 14.34 4.92
N THR A 15 11.42 14.50 5.13
CA THR A 15 12.36 15.03 4.13
C THR A 15 12.50 14.08 2.94
N VAL A 16 12.61 12.78 3.20
CA VAL A 16 12.65 11.75 2.15
C VAL A 16 11.34 11.74 1.34
N PHE A 17 10.19 11.84 2.01
CA PHE A 17 8.90 11.94 1.35
C PHE A 17 8.79 13.18 0.45
N LEU A 18 9.23 14.34 0.94
CA LEU A 18 9.23 15.58 0.17
C LEU A 18 10.17 15.49 -1.04
N MET A 19 11.38 14.98 -0.87
CA MET A 19 12.32 14.77 -1.98
C MET A 19 11.74 13.83 -3.03
N LEU A 20 11.15 12.71 -2.62
CA LEU A 20 10.53 11.76 -3.54
C LEU A 20 9.33 12.38 -4.28
N GLY A 21 8.50 13.15 -3.58
CA GLY A 21 7.34 13.83 -4.18
C GLY A 21 7.74 14.87 -5.23
N ILE A 22 8.75 15.70 -4.94
CA ILE A 22 9.25 16.71 -5.89
C ILE A 22 9.89 16.03 -7.11
N SER A 23 10.68 14.98 -6.87
CA SER A 23 11.31 14.21 -7.93
C SER A 23 10.26 13.57 -8.84
N TYR A 24 9.26 12.93 -8.25
CA TYR A 24 8.15 12.31 -8.98
C TYR A 24 7.44 13.33 -9.87
N ASN A 25 7.10 14.50 -9.34
CA ASN A 25 6.41 15.54 -10.10
C ASN A 25 7.26 16.06 -11.27
N PHE A 26 8.55 16.28 -11.04
CA PHE A 26 9.49 16.71 -12.07
C PHE A 26 9.63 15.68 -13.20
N PHE A 27 9.76 14.39 -12.86
CA PHE A 27 9.85 13.34 -13.87
C PHE A 27 8.51 13.08 -14.57
N TYR A 28 7.37 13.36 -13.92
CA TYR A 28 6.05 13.25 -14.52
C TYR A 28 5.85 14.30 -15.62
N ASP A 29 6.27 15.54 -15.38
CA ASP A 29 6.22 16.61 -16.40
C ASP A 29 7.15 16.34 -17.59
N LEU A 30 8.31 15.72 -17.35
CA LEU A 30 9.30 15.43 -18.41
C LEU A 30 8.98 14.17 -19.22
N PHE A 31 8.43 13.13 -18.59
CA PHE A 31 8.18 11.83 -19.20
C PHE A 31 6.84 11.23 -18.75
N PRO A 32 5.71 11.90 -19.06
CA PRO A 32 4.39 11.53 -18.52
C PRO A 32 4.01 10.08 -18.87
N ILE A 33 4.22 9.69 -20.14
CA ILE A 33 3.92 8.34 -20.63
C ILE A 33 4.76 7.26 -19.93
N GLN A 34 6.04 7.53 -19.61
CA GLN A 34 6.90 6.53 -19.00
C GLN A 34 6.55 6.31 -17.52
N ILE A 35 6.18 7.37 -16.79
CA ILE A 35 5.71 7.24 -15.41
C ILE A 35 4.33 6.58 -15.36
N GLU A 36 3.44 6.87 -16.30
CA GLU A 36 2.13 6.22 -16.39
C GLU A 36 2.28 4.70 -16.62
N TYR A 37 3.18 4.30 -17.53
CA TYR A 37 3.53 2.89 -17.71
C TYR A 37 4.16 2.27 -16.46
N LEU A 38 5.05 2.97 -15.77
CA LEU A 38 5.69 2.48 -14.55
C LEU A 38 4.66 2.32 -13.41
N GLY A 39 3.74 3.27 -13.26
CA GLY A 39 2.62 3.21 -12.32
C GLY A 39 1.69 2.03 -12.62
N ASN A 40 1.35 1.81 -13.89
CA ASN A 40 0.56 0.67 -14.31
C ASN A 40 1.30 -0.66 -14.06
N LEU A 41 2.61 -0.73 -14.29
CA LEU A 41 3.40 -1.94 -14.06
C LEU A 41 3.51 -2.27 -12.56
N VAL A 42 3.76 -1.25 -11.72
CA VAL A 42 3.72 -1.38 -10.26
C VAL A 42 2.32 -1.82 -9.79
N PHE A 43 1.26 -1.24 -10.36
CA PHE A 43 -0.12 -1.62 -10.07
C PHE A 43 -0.39 -3.10 -10.37
N TRP A 44 -0.04 -3.55 -11.59
CA TRP A 44 -0.20 -4.94 -12.01
C TRP A 44 0.61 -5.93 -11.17
N LEU A 45 1.72 -5.50 -10.56
CA LEU A 45 2.51 -6.34 -9.66
C LEU A 45 1.96 -6.35 -8.24
N THR A 46 1.51 -5.21 -7.74
CA THR A 46 1.09 -5.04 -6.34
C THR A 46 -0.28 -5.69 -6.08
N LEU A 47 -1.18 -5.66 -7.07
CA LEU A 47 -2.49 -6.31 -7.03
C LEU A 47 -2.41 -7.82 -6.70
N PRO A 48 -1.74 -8.67 -7.51
CA PRO A 48 -1.66 -10.10 -7.22
C PRO A 48 -0.89 -10.37 -5.92
N LEU A 49 0.13 -9.57 -5.60
CA LEU A 49 0.86 -9.70 -4.34
C LEU A 49 -0.06 -9.48 -3.12
N SER A 50 -0.92 -8.47 -3.17
CA SER A 50 -1.89 -8.18 -2.11
C SER A 50 -2.86 -9.34 -1.89
N VAL A 51 -3.37 -9.95 -2.97
CA VAL A 51 -4.26 -11.12 -2.91
C VAL A 51 -3.56 -12.31 -2.27
N ILE A 52 -2.29 -12.55 -2.64
CA ILE A 52 -1.48 -13.63 -2.05
C ILE A 52 -1.27 -13.38 -0.55
N ILE A 53 -0.93 -12.16 -0.13
CA ILE A 53 -0.72 -11.81 1.28
C ILE A 53 -2.00 -11.99 2.10
N ILE A 54 -3.15 -11.61 1.55
CA ILE A 54 -4.46 -11.80 2.19
C ILE A 54 -4.75 -13.30 2.34
N ALA A 55 -4.58 -14.09 1.28
CA ALA A 55 -4.80 -15.54 1.31
C ALA A 55 -3.89 -16.24 2.33
N LEU A 56 -2.60 -15.88 2.35
CA LEU A 56 -1.63 -16.39 3.33
C LEU A 56 -2.00 -15.99 4.75
N SER A 57 -2.43 -14.74 4.96
CA SER A 57 -2.85 -14.26 6.28
C SER A 57 -4.06 -15.03 6.79
N ILE A 58 -5.07 -15.28 5.95
CA ILE A 58 -6.25 -16.10 6.30
C ILE A 58 -5.84 -17.54 6.63
N TRP A 59 -4.94 -18.12 5.83
CA TRP A 59 -4.45 -19.48 6.06
C TRP A 59 -3.69 -19.61 7.38
N LEU A 60 -2.80 -18.67 7.67
CA LEU A 60 -2.07 -18.57 8.95
C LEU A 60 -3.02 -18.37 10.14
N LEU A 61 -4.03 -17.52 9.98
CA LEU A 61 -5.03 -17.27 11.02
C LEU A 61 -5.82 -18.55 11.35
N LYS A 62 -6.27 -19.27 10.33
CA LYS A 62 -6.91 -20.59 10.47
C LYS A 62 -6.00 -21.62 11.15
N LYS A 63 -4.72 -21.61 10.82
CA LYS A 63 -3.75 -22.57 11.37
C LYS A 63 -3.39 -22.29 12.83
N LYS A 64 -3.39 -21.01 13.24
CA LYS A 64 -2.93 -20.57 14.57
C LYS A 64 -4.08 -20.35 15.57
N MET A 65 -5.24 -19.92 15.12
CA MET A 65 -6.44 -19.80 15.96
C MET A 65 -7.45 -20.85 15.51
N GLY A 66 -7.52 -21.96 16.24
CA GLY A 66 -8.41 -23.09 15.95
C GLY A 66 -9.91 -22.76 15.87
N ILE A 67 -10.33 -21.51 16.16
CA ILE A 67 -11.73 -21.06 16.31
C ILE A 67 -11.98 -19.64 15.76
N VAL A 68 -11.10 -19.02 14.95
CA VAL A 68 -11.53 -17.77 14.30
C VAL A 68 -12.64 -18.09 13.30
N SER A 69 -13.85 -17.62 13.62
CA SER A 69 -15.02 -17.70 12.74
C SER A 69 -14.59 -17.30 11.34
N SER A 70 -14.77 -18.20 10.37
CA SER A 70 -14.48 -17.95 8.95
C SER A 70 -15.11 -16.64 8.46
N LEU A 71 -16.22 -16.25 9.08
CA LEU A 71 -16.96 -15.03 8.83
C LEU A 71 -16.18 -13.78 9.25
N LEU A 72 -15.50 -13.80 10.40
CA LEU A 72 -14.65 -12.67 10.83
C LEU A 72 -13.43 -12.50 9.91
N ALA A 73 -12.79 -13.61 9.53
CA ALA A 73 -11.67 -13.58 8.59
C ALA A 73 -12.09 -13.08 7.20
N LEU A 74 -13.27 -13.49 6.72
CA LEU A 74 -13.85 -13.02 5.46
C LEU A 74 -14.18 -11.53 5.52
N VAL A 75 -14.74 -11.03 6.62
CA VAL A 75 -15.06 -9.60 6.81
C VAL A 75 -13.78 -8.76 6.79
N ILE A 76 -12.73 -9.17 7.50
CA ILE A 76 -11.44 -8.46 7.51
C ILE A 76 -10.80 -8.48 6.11
N ALA A 77 -10.81 -9.63 5.44
CA ALA A 77 -10.31 -9.75 4.07
C ALA A 77 -11.10 -8.86 3.08
N GLY A 78 -12.43 -8.82 3.21
CA GLY A 78 -13.30 -7.99 2.40
C GLY A 78 -13.06 -6.50 2.61
N ILE A 79 -12.93 -6.04 3.86
CA ILE A 79 -12.59 -4.65 4.19
C ILE A 79 -11.20 -4.29 3.63
N THR A 80 -10.23 -5.18 3.77
CA THR A 80 -8.87 -4.97 3.24
C THR A 80 -8.89 -4.85 1.72
N LEU A 81 -9.63 -5.73 1.04
CA LEU A 81 -9.76 -5.74 -0.42
C LEU A 81 -10.53 -4.50 -0.91
N PHE A 82 -11.55 -4.06 -0.17
CA PHE A 82 -12.30 -2.84 -0.46
C PHE A 82 -11.41 -1.58 -0.36
N ILE A 83 -10.59 -1.48 0.69
CA ILE A 83 -9.63 -0.38 0.85
C ILE A 83 -8.61 -0.39 -0.28
N VAL A 84 -8.08 -1.56 -0.65
CA VAL A 84 -7.14 -1.70 -1.76
C VAL A 84 -7.80 -1.25 -3.07
N LEU A 85 -9.00 -1.74 -3.40
CA LEU A 85 -9.72 -1.31 -4.61
C LEU A 85 -10.01 0.20 -4.61
N PHE A 86 -10.42 0.76 -3.47
CA PHE A 86 -10.71 2.19 -3.38
C PHE A 86 -9.46 3.04 -3.62
N SER A 87 -8.33 2.68 -3.02
CA SER A 87 -7.04 3.34 -3.31
C SER A 87 -6.62 3.21 -4.77
N LEU A 88 -6.94 2.09 -5.42
CA LEU A 88 -6.62 1.86 -6.83
C LEU A 88 -7.46 2.72 -7.78
N PHE A 89 -8.76 2.82 -7.52
CA PHE A 89 -9.66 3.66 -8.31
C PHE A 89 -9.46 5.16 -8.05
N TYR A 90 -9.04 5.55 -6.84
CA TYR A 90 -8.69 6.94 -6.54
C TYR A 90 -7.42 7.38 -7.28
N TRP A 91 -6.46 6.48 -7.48
CA TRP A 91 -5.22 6.77 -8.22
C TRP A 91 -5.41 6.78 -9.75
N SER A 92 -6.50 6.19 -10.26
CA SER A 92 -6.80 6.12 -11.70
C SER A 92 -7.78 7.19 -12.19
N SER A 93 -8.21 8.11 -11.33
CA SER A 93 -8.82 9.38 -11.77
C SER A 93 -7.73 10.42 -12.04
N PRO A 94 -7.77 11.11 -13.19
CA PRO A 94 -6.84 12.20 -13.52
C PRO A 94 -6.99 13.41 -12.58
#